data_AF-G8R293-F1
#
_entry.id   AF-G8R293-F1
#
_cell.length_a   1.000
_cell.length_b   1.000
_cell.length_c   1.000
_cell.angle_alpha   90.00
_cell.angle_beta   90.00
_cell.angle_gamma   90.00
#
_symmetry.space_group_name_H-M   'P 1'
#
loop_
_entity.id
_entity.type
_entity.pdbx_description
1 polymer ?
#
loop_
_entity_poly.entity_id
_entity_poly.type
_entity_poly.pdbx_seq_one_letter_code
_entity_poly.pdbx_strand_id
1 'polypeptide(L)'
;MSHNPNLPSEHHESPEGIWWIWKVFILLLVVTAVEVILGLIKPEFLMGHFMGTSVLNIIFIVLTLVKAFYIVAEFMHVKFERKNLVWTLALPAIILIPYLAFIVLSEGSYMKV
;
A
#
# COMPACT_ATOMS: atom_id res chain seq x y z
N MET A 1 -14.20 -47.84 -32.77
CA MET A 1 -14.08 -46.70 -31.84
C MET A 1 -14.11 -47.25 -30.43
N SER A 2 -12.93 -47.40 -29.80
CA SER A 2 -12.78 -48.02 -28.47
C SER A 2 -12.89 -46.95 -27.38
N HIS A 3 -13.99 -46.99 -26.61
CA HIS A 3 -14.15 -46.19 -25.42
C HIS A 3 -13.19 -46.74 -24.34
N ASN A 4 -12.15 -45.97 -24.00
CA ASN A 4 -11.20 -46.32 -22.94
C ASN A 4 -11.73 -45.76 -21.61
N PRO A 5 -12.05 -46.60 -20.60
CA PRO A 5 -12.61 -46.17 -19.32
C PRO A 5 -11.57 -45.62 -18.33
N ASN A 6 -10.29 -45.52 -18.70
CA ASN A 6 -9.18 -45.13 -17.81
C ASN A 6 -8.69 -43.67 -18.01
N LEU A 7 -9.57 -42.75 -18.39
CA LEU A 7 -9.20 -41.34 -18.39
C LEU A 7 -9.27 -40.83 -16.95
N PRO A 8 -8.17 -40.31 -16.38
CA PRO A 8 -8.22 -39.64 -15.09
C PRO A 8 -9.27 -38.52 -15.18
N SER A 9 -10.21 -38.48 -14.24
CA SER A 9 -11.11 -37.34 -14.11
C SER A 9 -10.24 -36.12 -13.85
N GLU A 10 -10.25 -35.16 -14.77
CA GLU A 10 -9.64 -33.84 -14.56
C GLU A 10 -10.29 -33.22 -13.31
N HIS A 11 -9.62 -33.34 -12.17
CA HIS A 11 -9.95 -32.54 -11.01
C HIS A 11 -9.59 -31.11 -11.36
N HIS A 12 -10.60 -30.33 -11.75
CA HIS A 12 -10.49 -28.89 -11.84
C HIS A 12 -10.20 -28.36 -10.43
N GLU A 13 -8.91 -28.22 -10.12
CA GLU A 13 -8.42 -27.55 -8.94
C GLU A 13 -8.96 -26.12 -8.99
N SER A 14 -9.85 -25.79 -8.04
CA SER A 14 -10.38 -24.44 -7.86
C SER A 14 -9.23 -23.44 -7.74
N PRO A 15 -9.40 -22.16 -8.12
CA PRO A 15 -8.31 -21.18 -8.02
C PRO A 15 -8.05 -20.82 -6.54
N GLU A 16 -7.24 -21.62 -5.86
CA GLU A 16 -6.93 -21.49 -4.43
C GLU A 16 -6.01 -20.28 -4.11
N GLY A 17 -5.70 -19.44 -5.11
CA GLY A 17 -4.67 -18.40 -5.01
C GLY A 17 -5.15 -16.98 -4.70
N ILE A 18 -6.45 -16.66 -4.69
CA ILE A 18 -6.91 -15.26 -4.67
C ILE A 18 -7.38 -14.74 -3.29
N TRP A 19 -7.70 -15.63 -2.36
CA TRP A 19 -8.35 -15.25 -1.10
C TRP A 19 -7.47 -14.33 -0.23
N TRP A 20 -6.17 -14.57 -0.21
CA TRP A 20 -5.22 -13.76 0.55
C TRP A 20 -5.08 -12.33 -0.03
N ILE A 21 -5.14 -12.18 -1.35
CA ILE A 21 -5.09 -10.90 -2.06
C ILE A 21 -6.29 -10.04 -1.67
N TRP A 22 -7.49 -10.64 -1.65
CA TRP A 22 -8.71 -9.95 -1.23
C TRP A 22 -8.63 -9.45 0.23
N LYS A 23 -7.99 -10.19 1.11
CA LYS A 23 -7.78 -9.74 2.50
C LYS A 23 -6.88 -8.53 2.60
N VAL A 24 -5.74 -8.56 1.91
CA VAL A 24 -4.81 -7.42 1.89
C VAL A 24 -5.44 -6.21 1.18
N PHE A 25 -6.21 -6.44 0.12
CA PHE A 25 -6.96 -5.40 -0.56
C PHE A 25 -7.97 -4.70 0.34
N ILE A 26 -8.80 -5.45 1.06
CA ILE A 26 -9.77 -4.87 1.99
C ILE A 26 -9.06 -4.11 3.12
N LEU A 27 -7.95 -4.64 3.65
CA LEU A 27 -7.14 -3.94 4.64
C LEU A 27 -6.64 -2.59 4.10
N LEU A 28 -6.05 -2.57 2.91
CA LEU A 28 -5.51 -1.36 2.30
C LEU A 28 -6.61 -0.37 1.90
N LEU A 29 -7.76 -0.86 1.46
CA LEU A 29 -8.94 -0.06 1.17
C LEU A 29 -9.43 0.66 2.43
N VAL A 30 -9.59 -0.08 3.54
CA VAL A 30 -10.04 0.47 4.82
C VAL A 30 -9.05 1.51 5.34
N VAL A 31 -7.75 1.19 5.34
CA VAL A 31 -6.70 2.13 5.75
C VAL A 31 -6.76 3.41 4.90
N THR A 32 -6.90 3.27 3.58
CA THR A 32 -6.99 4.41 2.67
C THR A 32 -8.26 5.24 2.90
N ALA A 33 -9.40 4.60 3.15
CA ALA A 33 -10.65 5.30 3.44
C ALA A 33 -10.54 6.10 4.74
N VAL A 34 -9.94 5.52 5.78
CA VAL A 34 -9.68 6.20 7.05
C VAL A 34 -8.76 7.40 6.86
N GLU A 35 -7.69 7.27 6.09
CA GLU A 35 -6.81 8.39 5.74
C GLU A 35 -7.58 9.51 5.03
N VAL A 36 -8.37 9.21 4.00
CA VAL A 36 -9.15 10.25 3.30
C VAL A 36 -10.13 10.94 4.26
N ILE A 37 -10.83 10.20 5.12
CA ILE A 37 -11.76 10.75 6.11
C ILE A 37 -11.02 11.66 7.10
N LEU A 38 -9.88 11.21 7.65
CA LEU A 38 -9.06 12.03 8.55
C LEU A 38 -8.54 13.29 7.85
N GLY A 39 -8.26 13.22 6.55
CA GLY A 39 -7.71 14.32 5.76
C GLY A 39 -8.76 15.36 5.39
N LEU A 40 -10.02 14.94 5.31
CA LEU A 40 -11.17 15.82 5.10
C LEU A 40 -11.64 16.47 6.40
N ILE A 41 -11.84 15.67 7.46
CA ILE A 41 -12.37 16.16 8.73
C ILE A 41 -11.32 16.95 9.51
N LYS A 42 -10.04 16.55 9.42
CA LYS A 42 -8.90 17.16 10.12
C LYS A 42 -9.23 17.50 11.58
N PRO A 43 -9.46 16.50 12.44
CA PRO A 43 -9.95 16.76 13.78
C PRO A 43 -8.94 17.59 14.59
N GLU A 44 -9.46 18.54 15.38
CA GLU A 44 -8.65 19.54 16.10
C GLU A 44 -7.61 18.90 17.04
N PHE A 45 -7.93 17.75 17.65
CA PHE A 45 -6.99 17.03 18.52
C PHE A 45 -5.75 16.49 17.78
N LEU A 46 -5.82 16.30 16.46
CA LEU A 46 -4.68 15.91 15.60
C LEU A 46 -3.97 17.10 14.96
N MET A 47 -4.52 18.31 15.08
CA MET A 47 -3.87 19.53 14.59
C MET A 47 -2.78 20.05 15.54
N GLY A 48 -2.62 19.44 16.72
CA GLY A 48 -1.51 19.75 17.62
C GLY A 48 -0.16 19.69 16.92
N HIS A 49 0.73 20.63 17.24
CA HIS A 49 2.08 20.64 16.70
C HIS A 49 2.97 19.63 17.44
N PHE A 50 3.49 18.67 16.69
CA PHE A 50 4.46 17.70 17.17
C PHE A 50 5.60 17.62 16.15
N MET A 51 6.85 17.73 16.63
CA MET A 51 8.04 17.57 15.79
C MET A 51 8.11 18.54 14.58
N GLY A 52 7.59 19.77 14.74
CA GLY A 52 7.64 20.81 13.70
C GLY A 52 6.55 20.71 12.62
N THR A 53 5.61 19.77 12.72
CA THR A 53 4.42 19.69 11.85
C THR A 53 3.19 19.27 12.65
N SER A 54 2.02 19.13 12.02
CA SER A 54 0.83 18.60 12.73
C SER A 54 0.96 17.09 12.98
N VAL A 55 0.44 16.60 14.10
CA VAL A 55 0.37 15.16 14.39
C VAL A 55 -0.35 14.42 13.25
N LEU A 56 -1.38 15.05 12.68
CA LEU A 56 -2.09 14.59 11.49
C LEU A 56 -1.12 14.26 10.35
N ASN A 57 -0.23 15.19 9.97
CA ASN A 57 0.72 15.00 8.86
C ASN A 57 1.67 13.81 9.11
N ILE A 58 2.12 13.62 10.35
CA ILE A 58 2.98 12.49 10.71
C ILE A 58 2.23 11.16 10.53
N ILE A 59 0.99 11.09 11.00
CA ILE A 59 0.13 9.92 10.82
C ILE A 59 -0.06 9.61 9.33
N PHE A 60 -0.31 10.62 8.50
CA PHE A 60 -0.43 10.45 7.05
C PHE A 60 0.83 9.90 6.40
N ILE A 61 2.00 10.44 6.73
CA ILE A 61 3.27 9.95 6.19
C ILE A 61 3.48 8.49 6.57
N VAL A 62 3.29 8.14 7.84
CA VAL A 62 3.49 6.77 8.33
C VAL A 62 2.51 5.80 7.67
N LEU A 63 1.21 6.13 7.62
CA LEU A 63 0.20 5.30 6.97
C LEU A 63 0.46 5.13 5.46
N THR A 64 0.94 6.18 4.79
CA THR A 64 1.33 6.12 3.38
C THR A 64 2.51 5.16 3.16
N LEU A 65 3.53 5.19 4.02
CA LEU A 65 4.67 4.28 3.91
C LEU A 65 4.30 2.82 4.18
N VAL A 66 3.48 2.58 5.21
CA VAL A 66 2.94 1.25 5.50
C VAL A 66 2.16 0.73 4.31
N LYS A 67 1.28 1.55 3.73
CA LYS A 67 0.50 1.19 2.55
C LYS A 67 1.38 0.88 1.35
N ALA A 68 2.38 1.72 1.07
CA ALA A 68 3.31 1.50 -0.03
C ALA A 68 4.06 0.17 0.12
N PHE A 69 4.48 -0.18 1.33
CA PHE A 69 5.09 -1.47 1.63
C PHE A 69 4.15 -2.65 1.31
N TYR A 70 2.90 -2.61 1.80
CA TYR A 70 1.92 -3.67 1.50
C TYR A 70 1.59 -3.77 0.01
N ILE A 71 1.55 -2.65 -0.73
CA ILE A 71 1.33 -2.65 -2.18
C ILE A 71 2.49 -3.36 -2.89
N VAL A 72 3.73 -3.00 -2.59
CA VAL A 72 4.92 -3.59 -3.24
C VAL A 72 5.07 -5.06 -2.86
N ALA A 73 4.81 -5.42 -1.61
CA ALA A 73 4.94 -6.80 -1.15
C ALA A 73 3.88 -7.72 -1.76
N GLU A 74 2.61 -7.31 -1.75
CA GLU A 74 1.48 -8.22 -1.98
C GLU A 74 0.83 -8.04 -3.36
N PHE A 75 0.66 -6.81 -3.85
CA PHE A 75 0.02 -6.60 -5.16
C PHE A 75 0.97 -6.75 -6.33
N MET A 76 2.25 -6.45 -6.12
CA MET A 76 3.25 -6.57 -7.18
C MET A 76 3.84 -7.98 -7.27
N HIS A 77 3.49 -8.89 -6.35
CA HIS A 77 3.93 -10.29 -6.30
C HIS A 77 5.44 -10.47 -6.57
N VAL A 78 6.25 -9.51 -6.13
CA VAL A 78 7.68 -9.44 -6.50
C VAL A 78 8.52 -10.40 -5.66
N LYS A 79 7.91 -11.14 -4.73
CA LYS A 79 8.57 -11.97 -3.72
C LYS A 79 9.40 -13.12 -4.32
N PHE A 80 9.02 -13.61 -5.50
CA PHE A 80 9.73 -14.65 -6.25
C PHE A 80 10.32 -14.14 -7.58
N GLU A 81 10.27 -12.84 -7.80
CA GLU A 81 10.72 -12.21 -9.05
C GLU A 81 12.21 -11.88 -9.04
N ARG A 82 12.70 -11.48 -10.21
CA ARG A 82 14.09 -11.04 -10.39
C ARG A 82 14.45 -9.95 -9.38
N LYS A 83 15.55 -10.14 -8.64
CA LYS A 83 16.02 -9.19 -7.60
C LYS A 83 16.06 -7.74 -8.09
N ASN A 84 16.46 -7.50 -9.34
CA ASN A 84 16.47 -6.15 -9.91
C ASN A 84 15.06 -5.54 -9.98
N LEU A 85 14.04 -6.33 -10.32
CA LEU A 85 12.65 -5.86 -10.39
C LEU A 85 12.13 -5.46 -9.00
N VAL A 86 12.48 -6.24 -7.96
CA VAL A 86 12.18 -5.90 -6.57
C VAL A 86 12.77 -4.55 -6.19
N TRP A 87 14.05 -4.33 -6.47
CA TRP A 87 14.72 -3.07 -6.15
C TRP A 87 14.17 -1.90 -6.95
N THR A 88 13.85 -2.08 -8.23
CA THR A 88 13.23 -1.03 -9.06
C THR A 88 11.89 -0.57 -8.50
N LEU A 89 11.10 -1.45 -7.88
CA LEU A 89 9.80 -1.11 -7.28
C LEU A 89 9.94 -0.60 -5.84
N ALA A 90 10.85 -1.18 -5.05
CA ALA A 90 11.04 -0.79 -3.65
C ALA A 90 11.76 0.56 -3.48
N LEU A 91 12.70 0.88 -4.38
CA LEU A 91 13.56 2.06 -4.25
C LEU A 91 12.78 3.39 -4.35
N PRO A 92 11.82 3.57 -5.29
CA PRO A 92 10.91 4.71 -5.27
C PRO A 92 10.03 4.75 -4.01
N ALA A 93 9.52 3.60 -3.54
CA ALA A 93 8.67 3.57 -2.35
C ALA A 93 9.41 4.02 -1.08
N ILE A 94 10.70 3.68 -0.97
CA ILE A 94 11.53 3.98 0.21
C ILE A 94 12.16 5.39 0.13
N ILE A 95 12.58 5.84 -1.06
CA ILE A 95 13.31 7.11 -1.21
C ILE A 95 12.40 8.22 -1.70
N LEU A 96 11.68 7.98 -2.80
CA LEU A 96 10.92 9.03 -3.47
C LEU A 96 9.72 9.49 -2.65
N ILE A 97 8.97 8.56 -2.03
CA ILE A 97 7.77 8.92 -1.25
C ILE A 97 8.12 9.80 -0.03
N PRO A 98 9.05 9.43 0.88
CA PRO A 98 9.45 10.32 1.97
C PRO A 98 10.05 11.64 1.50
N TYR A 99 10.86 11.61 0.42
CA TYR A 99 11.51 12.81 -0.10
C TYR A 99 10.50 13.83 -0.63
N LEU A 100 9.51 13.39 -1.40
CA LEU A 100 8.44 14.26 -1.88
C LEU A 100 7.58 14.79 -0.73
N ALA A 101 7.25 13.94 0.25
CA ALA A 101 6.52 14.38 1.44
C ALA A 101 7.28 15.47 2.21
N PHE A 102 8.59 15.30 2.37
CA PHE A 102 9.45 16.29 3.01
C PHE A 102 9.44 17.63 2.27
N ILE A 103 9.61 17.62 0.95
CA ILE A 103 9.58 18.85 0.13
C ILE A 103 8.24 19.56 0.28
N VAL A 104 7.12 18.84 0.14
CA VAL A 104 5.78 19.45 0.22
C VAL A 104 5.51 20.04 1.59
N LEU A 105 5.94 19.37 2.68
CA LEU A 105 5.79 19.91 4.03
C LEU A 105 6.69 21.13 4.28
N SER A 106 7.91 21.11 3.76
CA SER A 106 8.86 22.22 3.86
C SER A 106 8.34 23.43 3.11
N GLU A 107 8.05 23.30 1.81
CA GLU A 107 7.51 24.36 0.96
C GLU A 107 6.15 24.86 1.46
N GLY A 108 5.27 23.95 1.87
CA GLY A 108 3.97 24.28 2.45
C GLY A 108 4.07 25.07 3.76
N SER A 109 5.13 24.86 4.56
CA SER A 109 5.37 25.64 5.78
C SER A 109 5.91 27.04 5.49
N TYR A 110 6.55 27.27 4.33
CA TYR A 110 7.02 28.60 3.92
C TYR A 110 5.92 29.43 3.27
N MET A 111 4.91 28.79 2.68
CA MET A 111 3.72 29.47 2.19
C MET A 111 2.85 29.97 3.37
N LYS A 112 3.14 31.19 3.84
CA LYS A 112 2.24 31.93 4.74
C LYS A 112 1.06 32.48 3.93
N VAL A 113 -0.06 31.77 3.95
CA VAL A 113 -1.40 32.32 3.66
C VAL A 113 -2.11 32.59 4.98
#